data_AF-A0A1G3KJF5-F1
#
_entry.id   AF-A0A1G3KJF5-F1
#
_cell.length_a   1.000
_cell.length_b   1.000
_cell.length_c   1.000
_cell.angle_alpha   90.00
_cell.angle_beta   90.00
_cell.angle_gamma   90.00
#
_symmetry.space_group_name_H-M   'P 1'
#
loop_
_entity.id
_entity.type
_entity.pdbx_description
1 polymer ?
#
loop_
_entity_poly.entity_id
_entity_poly.type
_entity_poly.pdbx_seq_one_letter_code
_entity_poly.pdbx_strand_id
1 'polypeptide(L)'
;MALALVLAAAATPILSCPGGTIETNCTAAEVAAKIALTRARLRTIAQRCLYDFGGECRVEASGRINTDDRAAPLLWQKMRLAPRDGPMTRMIVLLSQDRAGKATLAGFAESSGSLGAPNLVVDGDTHRLVHVPGTLAGSSGGNADALFASETAAPKWRRVDLSDWAEQGGQMLPKGYWLRGPAQFAFGDMVAVVPVARDGDGDCCPRGGSALFDLDLAGNRLVLTRLRFQPMQPSGRDVEVTAGTLKD
;
A
#
# COMPACT_ATOMS: atom_id res chain seq x y z
N MET A 1 -6.64 -20.29 -34.06
CA MET A 1 -5.87 -20.48 -32.82
C MET A 1 -6.01 -19.21 -32.01
N ALA A 2 -6.82 -19.24 -30.95
CA ALA A 2 -7.07 -18.08 -30.09
C ALA A 2 -5.89 -17.91 -29.14
N LEU A 3 -5.14 -16.82 -29.28
CA LEU A 3 -4.15 -16.38 -28.31
C LEU A 3 -4.93 -15.85 -27.09
N ALA A 4 -5.05 -16.67 -26.06
CA ALA A 4 -5.47 -16.19 -24.76
C ALA A 4 -4.30 -15.39 -24.17
N LEU A 5 -4.36 -14.06 -24.29
CA LEU A 5 -3.55 -13.19 -23.45
C LEU A 5 -3.99 -13.42 -22.01
N VAL A 6 -3.17 -14.15 -21.26
CA VAL A 6 -3.23 -14.15 -19.81
C VAL A 6 -2.77 -12.77 -19.38
N LEU A 7 -3.73 -11.89 -19.04
CA LEU A 7 -3.44 -10.68 -18.29
C LEU A 7 -2.79 -11.12 -16.98
N ALA A 8 -1.47 -10.95 -16.89
CA ALA A 8 -0.80 -10.92 -15.61
C ALA A 8 -1.38 -9.71 -14.86
N ALA A 9 -2.35 -9.96 -13.97
CA ALA A 9 -2.71 -9.00 -12.94
C ALA A 9 -1.40 -8.70 -12.19
N ALA A 10 -0.91 -7.46 -12.30
CA ALA A 10 0.30 -7.02 -11.64
C ALA A 10 0.07 -7.04 -10.14
N ALA A 11 0.27 -8.22 -9.53
CA ALA A 11 0.25 -8.38 -8.09
C ALA A 11 1.40 -7.56 -7.51
N THR A 12 1.13 -6.81 -6.45
CA THR A 12 2.17 -6.15 -5.67
C THR A 12 3.33 -7.10 -5.39
N PRO A 13 4.59 -6.64 -5.50
CA PRO A 13 5.74 -7.51 -5.38
C PRO A 13 5.73 -8.25 -4.04
N ILE A 14 5.85 -9.56 -4.11
CA ILE A 14 6.06 -10.40 -2.94
C ILE A 14 7.52 -10.23 -2.53
N LEU A 15 7.76 -9.81 -1.29
CA LEU A 15 9.10 -9.56 -0.76
C LEU A 15 9.59 -10.71 0.11
N SER A 16 8.68 -11.54 0.64
CA SER A 16 9.01 -12.55 1.65
C SER A 16 8.37 -13.88 1.35
N CYS A 17 9.05 -14.69 0.56
CA CYS A 17 8.60 -16.03 0.21
C CYS A 17 8.65 -17.01 1.39
N PRO A 18 7.78 -18.04 1.42
CA PRO A 18 7.65 -18.89 2.60
C PRO A 18 8.92 -19.62 3.01
N GLY A 19 9.84 -19.87 2.07
CA GLY A 19 11.14 -20.49 2.35
C GLY A 19 12.05 -19.67 3.25
N GLY A 20 11.76 -18.38 3.46
CA GLY A 20 12.55 -17.52 4.34
C GLY A 20 13.89 -17.10 3.74
N THR A 21 13.99 -17.06 2.42
CA THR A 21 15.18 -16.70 1.64
C THR A 21 14.80 -15.72 0.53
N ILE A 22 15.68 -14.77 0.20
CA ILE A 22 15.41 -13.73 -0.81
C ILE A 22 15.60 -14.23 -2.25
N GLU A 23 16.37 -15.30 -2.47
CA GLU A 23 16.64 -15.84 -3.81
C GLU A 23 15.47 -16.64 -4.39
N THR A 24 14.45 -16.92 -3.58
CA THR A 24 13.30 -17.72 -4.01
C THR A 24 12.18 -16.80 -4.46
N ASN A 25 11.79 -16.91 -5.72
CA ASN A 25 10.55 -16.32 -6.21
C ASN A 25 9.36 -17.19 -5.78
N CYS A 26 8.24 -16.56 -5.47
CA CYS A 26 6.99 -17.23 -5.16
C CYS A 26 5.80 -16.36 -5.56
N THR A 27 4.64 -17.00 -5.64
CA THR A 27 3.37 -16.40 -5.99
C THR A 27 2.59 -15.98 -4.75
N ALA A 28 1.64 -15.06 -4.92
CA ALA A 28 0.72 -14.69 -3.86
C ALA A 28 -0.10 -15.89 -3.33
N ALA A 29 -0.38 -16.89 -4.18
CA ALA A 29 -1.07 -18.11 -3.78
C ALA A 29 -0.23 -18.98 -2.83
N GLU A 30 1.08 -19.07 -3.06
CA GLU A 30 2.01 -19.80 -2.18
C GLU A 30 2.16 -19.12 -0.82
N VAL A 31 2.21 -17.78 -0.81
CA VAL A 31 2.17 -17.00 0.44
C VAL A 31 0.86 -17.25 1.18
N ALA A 32 -0.29 -17.12 0.48
CA ALA A 32 -1.60 -17.33 1.07
C ALA A 32 -1.77 -18.74 1.67
N ALA A 33 -1.26 -19.77 1.00
CA ALA A 33 -1.31 -21.15 1.48
C ALA A 33 -0.52 -21.38 2.78
N LYS A 34 0.41 -20.48 3.11
CA LYS A 34 1.24 -20.52 4.32
C LYS A 34 0.75 -19.60 5.43
N ILE A 35 -0.39 -18.92 5.23
CA ILE A 35 -1.08 -18.17 6.28
C ILE A 35 -2.02 -19.12 7.03
N ALA A 36 -1.72 -19.38 8.29
CA ALA A 36 -2.46 -20.29 9.15
C ALA A 36 -3.77 -19.66 9.67
N LEU A 37 -4.90 -20.19 9.19
CA LEU A 37 -6.25 -19.75 9.56
C LEU A 37 -6.93 -20.62 10.63
N THR A 38 -6.17 -21.50 11.29
CA THR A 38 -6.74 -22.43 12.28
C THR A 38 -7.23 -21.68 13.51
N ARG A 39 -8.34 -22.14 14.13
CA ARG A 39 -8.88 -21.53 15.37
C ARG A 39 -7.82 -21.41 16.47
N ALA A 40 -6.93 -22.39 16.60
CA ALA A 40 -5.84 -22.36 17.58
C ALA A 40 -4.85 -21.21 17.31
N ARG A 41 -4.49 -20.98 16.03
CA ARG A 41 -3.62 -19.86 15.63
C ARG A 41 -4.31 -18.53 15.89
N LEU A 42 -5.58 -18.39 15.53
CA LEU A 42 -6.34 -17.14 15.73
C LEU A 42 -6.52 -16.76 17.20
N ARG A 43 -6.68 -17.74 18.10
CA ARG A 43 -6.72 -17.49 19.56
C ARG A 43 -5.41 -16.92 20.11
N THR A 44 -4.31 -17.08 19.38
CA THR A 44 -2.96 -16.61 19.77
C THR A 44 -2.40 -15.60 18.77
N ILE A 45 -3.28 -14.89 18.05
CA ILE A 45 -2.91 -13.92 17.00
C ILE A 45 -2.03 -12.77 17.52
N ALA A 46 -2.04 -12.45 18.80
CA ALA A 46 -1.16 -11.41 19.35
C ALA A 46 0.26 -11.94 19.65
N GLN A 47 0.45 -13.26 19.73
CA GLN A 47 1.69 -13.89 20.21
C GLN A 47 2.41 -14.70 19.13
N ARG A 48 1.67 -15.30 18.20
CA ARG A 48 2.21 -16.20 17.18
C ARG A 48 1.87 -15.69 15.79
N CYS A 49 2.88 -15.60 14.94
CA CYS A 49 2.71 -15.22 13.53
C CYS A 49 1.68 -16.10 12.83
N LEU A 50 0.82 -15.49 12.01
CA LEU A 50 -0.11 -16.18 11.14
C LEU A 50 0.63 -16.77 9.93
N TYR A 51 1.67 -16.09 9.45
CA TYR A 51 2.47 -16.57 8.33
C TYR A 51 3.53 -17.57 8.81
N ASP A 52 3.45 -18.81 8.32
CA ASP A 52 4.44 -19.86 8.57
C ASP A 52 5.66 -19.62 7.66
N PHE A 53 6.47 -18.66 8.08
CA PHE A 53 7.68 -18.19 7.39
C PHE A 53 8.92 -18.98 7.82
N GLY A 54 9.76 -19.37 6.86
CA GLY A 54 10.99 -20.14 7.10
C GLY A 54 12.16 -19.36 7.71
N GLY A 55 12.04 -18.03 7.81
CA GLY A 55 12.97 -17.17 8.56
C GLY A 55 12.44 -16.85 9.97
N GLU A 56 13.00 -15.82 10.62
CA GLU A 56 12.43 -15.35 11.89
C GLU A 56 11.15 -14.54 11.60
N CYS A 57 10.08 -14.84 12.33
CA CYS A 57 8.85 -14.07 12.32
C CYS A 57 8.49 -13.60 13.72
N ARG A 58 8.19 -12.30 13.84
CA ARG A 58 7.74 -11.68 15.10
C ARG A 58 6.45 -10.91 14.88
N VAL A 59 5.48 -11.11 15.78
CA VAL A 59 4.27 -10.28 15.81
C VAL A 59 4.63 -8.89 16.34
N GLU A 60 4.32 -7.85 15.56
CA GLU A 60 4.48 -6.46 16.01
C GLU A 60 3.18 -5.93 16.62
N ALA A 61 2.05 -6.27 16.02
CA ALA A 61 0.73 -5.88 16.50
C ALA A 61 -0.36 -6.79 15.91
N SER A 62 -1.52 -6.82 16.55
CA SER A 62 -2.73 -7.46 16.02
C SER A 62 -3.95 -6.71 16.51
N GLY A 63 -5.06 -6.82 15.79
CA GLY A 63 -6.30 -6.18 16.21
C GLY A 63 -7.51 -6.67 15.45
N ARG A 64 -8.60 -5.92 15.66
CA ARG A 64 -9.90 -6.16 15.03
C ARG A 64 -10.45 -4.86 14.48
N ILE A 65 -11.03 -4.90 13.29
CA ILE A 65 -11.86 -3.85 12.72
C ILE A 65 -13.29 -4.36 12.74
N ASN A 66 -14.19 -3.55 13.29
CA ASN A 66 -15.62 -3.81 13.23
C ASN A 66 -16.22 -3.04 12.08
N THR A 67 -17.07 -3.72 11.32
CA THR A 67 -18.02 -3.11 10.38
C THR A 67 -19.31 -2.76 11.13
N ASP A 68 -20.10 -1.85 10.58
CA ASP A 68 -21.37 -1.41 11.16
C ASP A 68 -22.37 -2.56 11.34
N ASP A 69 -22.39 -3.52 10.40
CA ASP A 69 -23.24 -4.71 10.53
C ASP A 69 -22.80 -5.68 11.64
N ARG A 70 -21.59 -5.49 12.19
CA ARG A 70 -20.87 -6.32 13.16
C ARG A 70 -20.88 -7.83 12.86
N ALA A 71 -21.30 -8.21 11.66
CA ALA A 71 -21.59 -9.59 11.29
C ALA A 71 -20.35 -10.27 10.71
N ALA A 72 -19.39 -9.48 10.22
CA ALA A 72 -18.16 -9.95 9.61
C ALA A 72 -16.96 -9.07 10.00
N PRO A 73 -16.50 -9.08 11.26
CA PRO A 73 -15.32 -8.32 11.65
C PRO A 73 -14.09 -8.79 10.88
N LEU A 74 -13.17 -7.86 10.64
CA LEU A 74 -11.82 -8.20 10.17
C LEU A 74 -10.89 -8.38 11.37
N LEU A 75 -10.15 -9.48 11.38
CA LEU A 75 -8.97 -9.65 12.22
C LEU A 75 -7.75 -9.28 11.42
N TRP A 76 -6.73 -8.73 12.09
CA TRP A 76 -5.48 -8.41 11.42
C TRP A 76 -4.27 -8.68 12.30
N GLN A 77 -3.14 -8.96 11.65
CA GLN A 77 -1.86 -9.10 12.30
C GLN A 77 -0.78 -8.44 11.45
N LYS A 78 0.00 -7.57 12.08
CA LYS A 78 1.23 -7.02 11.54
C LYS A 78 2.42 -7.80 12.10
N MET A 79 3.28 -8.27 11.21
CA MET A 79 4.45 -9.08 11.50
C MET A 79 5.70 -8.43 10.92
N ARG A 80 6.82 -8.66 11.59
CA ARG A 80 8.16 -8.46 11.04
C ARG A 80 8.69 -9.80 10.58
N LEU A 81 9.21 -9.83 9.37
CA LEU A 81 9.81 -11.01 8.76
C LEU A 81 11.29 -10.73 8.55
N ALA A 82 12.16 -11.59 9.08
CA ALA A 82 13.60 -11.53 8.83
C ALA A 82 14.01 -12.78 8.05
N PRO A 83 14.18 -12.67 6.72
CA PRO A 83 14.77 -13.73 5.91
C PRO A 83 16.16 -14.12 6.43
N ARG A 84 16.60 -15.34 6.12
CA ARG A 84 17.90 -15.87 6.58
C ARG A 84 19.10 -15.21 5.89
N ASP A 85 18.88 -14.59 4.74
CA ASP A 85 19.89 -14.14 3.77
C ASP A 85 19.61 -12.73 3.23
N GLY A 86 18.75 -11.94 3.91
CA GLY A 86 18.31 -10.66 3.35
C GLY A 86 17.76 -9.66 4.36
N PRO A 87 17.35 -8.47 3.88
CA PRO A 87 16.83 -7.42 4.73
C PRO A 87 15.47 -7.81 5.33
N MET A 88 15.19 -7.27 6.50
CA MET A 88 13.88 -7.43 7.13
C MET A 88 12.78 -6.76 6.31
N THR A 89 11.59 -7.34 6.35
CA THR A 89 10.37 -6.77 5.76
C THR A 89 9.26 -6.74 6.82
N ARG A 90 8.16 -6.08 6.49
CA ARG A 90 6.94 -6.11 7.28
C ARG A 90 5.82 -6.68 6.42
N MET A 91 4.98 -7.49 7.05
CA MET A 91 3.78 -8.05 6.45
C MET A 91 2.59 -7.73 7.32
N ILE A 92 1.47 -7.39 6.68
CA ILE A 92 0.17 -7.39 7.33
C ILE A 92 -0.73 -8.44 6.68
N VAL A 93 -1.47 -9.17 7.51
CA VAL A 93 -2.48 -10.14 7.09
C VAL A 93 -3.83 -9.66 7.59
N LEU A 94 -4.84 -9.65 6.71
CA LEU A 94 -6.23 -9.37 7.01
C LEU A 94 -7.06 -10.63 6.82
N LEU A 95 -7.89 -10.94 7.81
CA LEU A 95 -8.79 -12.09 7.82
C LEU A 95 -10.21 -11.60 8.02
N SER A 96 -11.15 -12.09 7.21
CA SER A 96 -12.58 -11.93 7.48
C SER A 96 -13.06 -13.08 8.37
N GLN A 97 -13.89 -12.79 9.35
CA GLN A 97 -14.48 -13.81 10.21
C GLN A 97 -16.01 -13.78 10.08
N ASP A 98 -16.62 -14.92 9.74
CA ASP A 98 -18.08 -15.03 9.70
C ASP A 98 -18.70 -15.13 11.11
N ARG A 99 -20.04 -15.10 11.18
CA ARG A 99 -20.79 -15.24 12.44
C ARG A 99 -20.53 -16.56 13.18
N ALA A 100 -20.12 -17.62 12.48
CA ALA A 100 -19.76 -18.91 13.09
C ALA A 100 -18.29 -18.94 13.57
N GLY A 101 -17.58 -17.82 13.45
CA GLY A 101 -16.20 -17.66 13.84
C GLY A 101 -15.21 -18.29 12.87
N LYS A 102 -15.64 -18.72 11.68
CA LYS A 102 -14.76 -19.25 10.63
C LYS A 102 -14.04 -18.09 9.97
N ALA A 103 -12.71 -18.16 9.94
CA ALA A 103 -11.89 -17.15 9.28
C ALA A 103 -11.59 -17.53 7.83
N THR A 104 -11.54 -16.52 6.97
CA THR A 104 -11.06 -16.58 5.60
C THR A 104 -10.03 -15.48 5.38
N LEU A 105 -9.05 -15.73 4.51
CA LEU A 105 -8.07 -14.71 4.15
C LEU A 105 -8.76 -13.60 3.33
N ALA A 106 -8.75 -12.37 3.85
CA ALA A 106 -9.19 -11.18 3.13
C ALA A 106 -8.07 -10.64 2.23
N GLY A 107 -6.82 -10.79 2.67
CA GLY A 107 -5.63 -10.51 1.87
C GLY A 107 -4.42 -10.22 2.75
N PHE A 108 -3.33 -9.80 2.11
CA PHE A 108 -2.11 -9.41 2.80
C PHE A 108 -1.38 -8.33 2.01
N ALA A 109 -0.48 -7.61 2.69
CA ALA A 109 0.42 -6.65 2.08
C ALA A 109 1.79 -6.68 2.75
N GLU A 110 2.82 -6.31 1.99
CA GLU A 110 4.21 -6.33 2.41
C GLU A 110 4.88 -4.99 2.12
N SER A 111 5.88 -4.65 2.94
CA SER A 111 6.73 -3.49 2.71
C SER A 111 8.15 -3.75 3.19
N SER A 112 9.12 -3.23 2.43
CA SER A 112 10.52 -3.14 2.84
C SER A 112 10.76 -2.05 3.90
N GLY A 113 9.87 -1.06 3.97
CA GLY A 113 9.93 0.04 4.94
C GLY A 113 8.95 -0.19 6.08
N SER A 114 7.91 0.63 6.17
CA SER A 114 6.92 0.58 7.25
C SER A 114 5.53 0.16 6.77
N LEU A 115 4.76 -0.42 7.70
CA LEU A 115 3.31 -0.64 7.57
C LEU A 115 2.63 -0.16 8.86
N GLY A 116 1.58 0.63 8.71
CA GLY A 116 0.71 1.06 9.80
C GLY A 116 -0.36 0.03 10.14
N ALA A 117 -1.24 0.41 11.06
CA ALA A 117 -2.44 -0.37 11.35
C ALA A 117 -3.47 -0.20 10.21
N PRO A 118 -4.26 -1.23 9.91
CA PRO A 118 -5.32 -1.15 8.91
C PRO A 118 -6.47 -0.30 9.47
N ASN A 119 -7.01 0.59 8.64
CA ASN A 119 -8.10 1.49 8.98
C ASN A 119 -9.27 1.25 8.04
N LEU A 120 -10.49 1.12 8.58
CA LEU A 120 -11.72 1.18 7.81
C LEU A 120 -11.95 2.64 7.43
N VAL A 121 -11.75 2.97 6.15
CA VAL A 121 -11.83 4.34 5.64
C VAL A 121 -13.15 4.62 4.94
N VAL A 122 -13.85 3.57 4.50
CA VAL A 122 -15.24 3.63 4.02
C VAL A 122 -15.99 2.43 4.60
N ASP A 123 -17.14 2.69 5.23
CA ASP A 123 -18.12 1.67 5.63
C ASP A 123 -19.50 2.08 5.09
N GLY A 124 -19.66 1.98 3.77
CA GLY A 124 -20.87 2.42 3.08
C GLY A 124 -21.85 1.28 2.78
N ASP A 125 -23.06 1.66 2.37
CA ASP A 125 -24.13 0.72 2.00
C ASP A 125 -23.77 -0.15 0.77
N THR A 126 -22.89 0.32 -0.10
CA THR A 126 -22.50 -0.38 -1.34
C THR A 126 -21.17 -1.09 -1.20
N HIS A 127 -20.17 -0.43 -0.64
CA HIS A 127 -18.82 -0.95 -0.53
C HIS A 127 -18.14 -0.50 0.77
N ARG A 128 -17.11 -1.26 1.14
CA ARG A 128 -16.23 -1.01 2.27
C ARG A 128 -14.79 -0.97 1.81
N LEU A 129 -14.03 -0.02 2.34
CA LEU A 129 -12.61 0.14 2.05
C LEU A 129 -11.79 0.08 3.32
N VAL A 130 -10.75 -0.75 3.30
CA VAL A 130 -9.73 -0.83 4.35
C VAL A 130 -8.39 -0.41 3.76
N HIS A 131 -7.82 0.65 4.33
CA HIS A 131 -6.52 1.16 3.96
C HIS A 131 -5.47 0.73 4.98
N VAL A 132 -4.35 0.19 4.48
CA VAL A 132 -3.12 -0.02 5.24
C VAL A 132 -2.12 1.03 4.76
N PRO A 133 -1.77 2.04 5.57
CA PRO A 133 -0.73 2.98 5.20
C PRO A 133 0.62 2.28 5.21
N GLY A 134 1.48 2.62 4.25
CA GLY A 134 2.80 1.99 4.14
C GLY A 134 3.81 2.84 3.39
N THR A 135 5.08 2.67 3.74
CA THR A 135 6.21 3.30 3.04
C THR A 135 7.24 2.27 2.66
N LEU A 136 7.87 2.41 1.50
CA LEU A 136 9.03 1.63 1.10
C LEU A 136 10.29 2.14 1.79
N ALA A 137 11.27 1.25 1.98
CA ALA A 137 12.61 1.67 2.40
C ALA A 137 13.33 2.45 1.28
N GLY A 138 14.23 3.35 1.66
CA GLY A 138 15.03 4.16 0.73
C GLY A 138 14.75 5.66 0.82
N SER A 139 15.66 6.48 0.28
CA SER A 139 15.59 7.94 0.30
C SER A 139 14.45 8.52 -0.55
N SER A 140 13.84 7.71 -1.42
CA SER A 140 12.68 8.10 -2.21
C SER A 140 11.36 7.98 -1.44
N GLY A 141 11.32 7.24 -0.34
CA GLY A 141 10.15 7.15 0.55
C GLY A 141 8.86 6.73 -0.15
N GLY A 142 8.94 5.87 -1.17
CA GLY A 142 7.79 5.50 -2.01
C GLY A 142 6.63 4.88 -1.21
N ASN A 143 5.45 4.85 -1.82
CA ASN A 143 4.26 4.26 -1.19
C ASN A 143 4.34 2.73 -1.15
N ALA A 144 4.01 2.17 0.00
CA ALA A 144 3.74 0.74 0.18
C ALA A 144 2.30 0.51 0.68
N ASP A 145 1.44 1.50 0.46
CA ASP A 145 0.03 1.45 0.81
C ASP A 145 -0.67 0.23 0.20
N ALA A 146 -1.61 -0.33 0.94
CA ALA A 146 -2.52 -1.33 0.42
C ALA A 146 -3.96 -0.92 0.69
N LEU A 147 -4.81 -1.10 -0.32
CA LEU A 147 -6.24 -0.88 -0.21
C LEU A 147 -6.95 -2.22 -0.42
N PHE A 148 -7.91 -2.52 0.44
CA PHE A 148 -8.77 -3.69 0.35
C PHE A 148 -10.20 -3.21 0.21
N ALA A 149 -10.93 -3.79 -0.74
CA ALA A 149 -12.32 -3.47 -1.01
C ALA A 149 -13.20 -4.69 -0.80
N SER A 150 -14.42 -4.47 -0.33
CA SER A 150 -15.48 -5.48 -0.29
C SER A 150 -16.80 -4.83 -0.67
N GLU A 151 -17.62 -5.53 -1.45
CA GLU A 151 -19.03 -5.16 -1.61
C GLU A 151 -19.78 -5.44 -0.30
N THR A 152 -20.74 -4.58 0.06
CA THR A 152 -21.51 -4.72 1.30
C THR A 152 -22.60 -5.79 1.17
N ALA A 153 -23.24 -5.88 0.00
CA ALA A 153 -24.31 -6.86 -0.25
C ALA A 153 -23.82 -8.32 -0.29
N ALA A 154 -22.58 -8.54 -0.73
CA ALA A 154 -21.94 -9.86 -0.79
C ALA A 154 -20.48 -9.76 -0.32
N PRO A 155 -20.24 -9.75 1.01
CA PRO A 155 -18.93 -9.49 1.58
C PRO A 155 -17.86 -10.47 1.10
N LYS A 156 -17.01 -9.98 0.20
CA LYS A 156 -15.82 -10.67 -0.28
C LYS A 156 -14.71 -9.65 -0.44
N TRP A 157 -13.73 -9.73 0.45
CA TRP A 157 -12.58 -8.87 0.41
C TRP A 157 -11.66 -9.21 -0.76
N ARG A 158 -11.18 -8.17 -1.43
CA ARG A 158 -10.16 -8.23 -2.45
C ARG A 158 -9.15 -7.12 -2.22
N ARG A 159 -7.89 -7.37 -2.55
CA ARG A 159 -6.90 -6.30 -2.64
C ARG A 159 -7.14 -5.51 -3.93
N VAL A 160 -7.06 -4.19 -3.82
CA VAL A 160 -7.04 -3.28 -4.97
C VAL A 160 -5.60 -3.19 -5.47
N ASP A 161 -5.42 -3.29 -6.77
CA ASP A 161 -4.16 -3.07 -7.46
C ASP A 161 -3.89 -1.56 -7.55
N LEU A 162 -2.77 -1.17 -6.94
CA LEU A 162 -2.27 0.20 -6.94
C LEU A 162 -1.03 0.33 -7.83
N SER A 163 -0.49 -0.75 -8.41
CA SER A 163 0.88 -0.79 -8.94
C SER A 163 1.20 0.26 -10.02
N ASP A 164 0.21 0.66 -10.81
CA ASP A 164 0.37 1.58 -11.95
C ASP A 164 -0.04 3.03 -11.62
N TRP A 165 -0.46 3.34 -10.39
CA TRP A 165 -1.00 4.65 -10.02
C TRP A 165 -0.04 5.81 -10.36
N ALA A 166 1.25 5.61 -10.10
CA ALA A 166 2.27 6.64 -10.30
C ALA A 166 2.57 6.86 -11.79
N GLU A 167 2.51 5.79 -12.59
CA GLU A 167 2.66 5.88 -14.05
C GLU A 167 1.47 6.61 -14.66
N GLN A 168 0.24 6.21 -14.30
CA GLN A 168 -0.99 6.88 -14.72
C GLN A 168 -0.92 8.39 -14.40
N GLY A 169 -0.59 8.73 -13.15
CA GLY A 169 -0.52 10.12 -12.72
C GLY A 169 0.60 10.93 -13.39
N GLY A 170 1.75 10.29 -13.66
CA GLY A 170 2.85 10.90 -14.39
C GLY A 170 2.48 11.25 -15.83
N GLN A 171 1.71 10.40 -16.51
CA GLN A 171 1.22 10.65 -17.87
C GLN A 171 0.21 11.81 -17.96
N MET A 172 -0.46 12.13 -16.85
CA MET A 172 -1.41 13.25 -16.79
C MET A 172 -0.72 14.60 -16.57
N LEU A 173 0.53 14.63 -16.09
CA LEU A 173 1.25 15.87 -15.83
C LEU A 173 1.67 16.58 -17.13
N PRO A 174 1.79 17.92 -17.11
CA PRO A 174 2.42 18.66 -18.20
C PRO A 174 3.87 18.21 -18.42
N LYS A 175 4.37 18.36 -19.65
CA LYS A 175 5.78 18.07 -19.97
C LYS A 175 6.73 18.87 -19.05
N GLY A 176 7.83 18.23 -18.68
CA GLY A 176 8.85 18.81 -17.78
C GLY A 176 8.50 18.75 -16.29
N TYR A 177 7.43 18.02 -15.93
CA TYR A 177 7.05 17.72 -14.56
C TYR A 177 6.92 16.20 -14.36
N TRP A 178 7.20 15.75 -13.15
CA TRP A 178 7.09 14.33 -12.79
C TRP A 178 6.74 14.18 -11.30
N LEU A 179 6.06 13.08 -10.97
CA LEU A 179 5.62 12.82 -9.60
C LEU A 179 6.79 12.45 -8.70
N ARG A 180 6.93 13.14 -7.57
CA ARG A 180 7.93 12.82 -6.54
C ARG A 180 7.23 12.40 -5.26
N GLY A 181 7.17 11.09 -5.04
CA GLY A 181 6.52 10.49 -3.88
C GLY A 181 7.22 10.76 -2.53
N PRO A 182 6.55 10.43 -1.41
CA PRO A 182 5.29 9.66 -1.36
C PRO A 182 4.04 10.48 -1.71
N ALA A 183 3.04 9.80 -2.29
CA ALA A 183 1.67 10.27 -2.31
C ALA A 183 1.04 10.16 -0.93
N GLN A 184 0.16 11.10 -0.62
CA GLN A 184 -0.75 11.07 0.51
C GLN A 184 -2.11 10.64 -0.01
N PHE A 185 -2.48 9.37 0.23
CA PHE A 185 -3.79 8.84 -0.12
C PHE A 185 -4.81 9.14 0.97
N ALA A 186 -5.95 9.70 0.58
CA ALA A 186 -7.14 9.83 1.40
C ALA A 186 -8.28 9.06 0.72
N PHE A 187 -8.25 7.73 0.87
CA PHE A 187 -9.23 6.83 0.22
C PHE A 187 -10.66 6.99 0.73
N GLY A 188 -10.88 7.62 1.90
CA GLY A 188 -12.22 7.98 2.36
C GLY A 188 -12.90 9.02 1.46
N ASP A 189 -12.11 9.96 0.93
CA ASP A 189 -12.56 11.00 0.00
C ASP A 189 -12.22 10.66 -1.46
N MET A 190 -11.62 9.50 -1.70
CA MET A 190 -11.11 9.06 -3.00
C MET A 190 -10.21 10.10 -3.68
N VAL A 191 -9.24 10.64 -2.93
CA VAL A 191 -8.23 11.58 -3.46
C VAL A 191 -6.80 11.18 -3.10
N ALA A 192 -5.85 11.62 -3.92
CA ALA A 192 -4.42 11.54 -3.62
C ALA A 192 -3.73 12.89 -3.86
N VAL A 193 -2.88 13.31 -2.92
CA VAL A 193 -2.00 14.48 -3.08
C VAL A 193 -0.56 14.02 -3.19
N VAL A 194 0.17 14.52 -4.19
CA VAL A 194 1.53 14.09 -4.49
C VAL A 194 2.41 15.30 -4.76
N PRO A 195 3.61 15.39 -4.16
CA PRO A 195 4.59 16.37 -4.57
C PRO A 195 5.01 16.16 -6.03
N VAL A 196 5.30 17.25 -6.72
CA VAL A 196 5.71 17.25 -8.12
C VAL A 196 7.07 17.90 -8.21
N ALA A 197 8.00 17.24 -8.89
CA ALA A 197 9.27 17.80 -9.30
C ALA A 197 9.17 18.33 -10.73
N ARG A 198 10.08 19.23 -11.09
CA ARG A 198 10.23 19.75 -12.46
C ARG A 198 11.65 19.51 -12.98
N ASP A 199 11.84 19.67 -14.28
CA ASP A 199 13.16 19.60 -14.89
C ASP A 199 14.14 20.55 -14.18
N GLY A 200 15.33 20.04 -13.88
CA GLY A 200 16.36 20.78 -13.13
C GLY A 200 16.21 20.74 -11.60
N ASP A 201 15.18 20.07 -11.06
CA ASP A 201 15.16 19.72 -9.64
C ASP A 201 16.11 18.55 -9.34
N GLY A 202 16.73 18.59 -8.16
CA GLY A 202 17.46 17.44 -7.62
C GLY A 202 16.53 16.41 -7.01
N ASP A 203 16.98 15.16 -6.94
CA ASP A 203 16.18 14.01 -6.49
C ASP A 203 15.61 14.12 -5.07
N CYS A 204 16.17 14.98 -4.21
CA CYS A 204 15.79 15.07 -2.80
C CYS A 204 14.65 16.07 -2.50
N CYS A 205 14.43 17.08 -3.34
CA CYS A 205 13.56 18.22 -3.00
C CYS A 205 12.71 18.65 -4.22
N PRO A 206 11.47 18.16 -4.36
CA PRO A 206 10.59 18.58 -5.45
C PRO A 206 10.20 20.06 -5.30
N ARG A 207 10.40 20.85 -6.35
CA ARG A 207 10.02 22.27 -6.44
C ARG A 207 9.04 22.54 -7.59
N GLY A 208 8.46 21.50 -8.16
CA GLY A 208 7.45 21.60 -9.22
C GLY A 208 6.05 21.95 -8.70
N GLY A 209 5.77 21.76 -7.41
CA GLY A 209 4.47 22.04 -6.78
C GLY A 209 3.78 20.78 -6.28
N SER A 210 2.45 20.72 -6.40
CA SER A 210 1.64 19.59 -5.96
C SER A 210 0.58 19.19 -6.99
N ALA A 211 0.41 17.90 -7.18
CA ALA A 211 -0.68 17.31 -7.95
C ALA A 211 -1.71 16.72 -6.99
N LEU A 212 -2.98 17.04 -7.24
CA LEU A 212 -4.13 16.46 -6.57
C LEU A 212 -4.91 15.62 -7.60
N PHE A 213 -5.10 14.35 -7.31
CA PHE A 213 -5.81 13.41 -8.16
C PHE A 213 -7.15 13.02 -7.54
N ASP A 214 -8.20 12.98 -8.37
CA ASP A 214 -9.40 12.19 -8.05
C ASP A 214 -9.13 10.73 -8.40
N LEU A 215 -9.55 9.84 -7.50
CA LEU A 215 -9.38 8.41 -7.59
C LEU A 215 -10.74 7.74 -7.82
N ASP A 216 -10.72 6.59 -8.47
CA ASP A 216 -11.86 5.69 -8.56
C ASP A 216 -11.40 4.22 -8.59
N LEU A 217 -12.34 3.29 -8.46
CA LEU A 217 -12.09 1.86 -8.56
C LEU A 217 -12.71 1.29 -9.84
N ALA A 218 -11.86 0.93 -10.80
CA ALA A 218 -12.29 0.23 -12.01
C ALA A 218 -12.12 -1.28 -11.81
N GLY A 219 -13.09 -1.93 -11.18
CA GLY A 219 -13.01 -3.35 -10.83
C GLY A 219 -12.11 -3.57 -9.62
N ASN A 220 -10.92 -4.14 -9.82
CA ASN A 220 -9.95 -4.39 -8.75
C ASN A 220 -8.71 -3.51 -8.83
N ARG A 221 -8.72 -2.43 -9.62
CA ARG A 221 -7.59 -1.51 -9.77
C ARG A 221 -7.99 -0.08 -9.40
N LEU A 222 -7.03 0.66 -8.88
CA LEU A 222 -7.12 2.10 -8.68
C LEU A 222 -6.94 2.80 -10.03
N VAL A 223 -7.81 3.75 -10.34
CA VAL A 223 -7.66 4.59 -11.54
C VAL A 223 -7.69 6.06 -11.15
N LEU A 224 -6.92 6.88 -11.86
CA LEU A 224 -6.90 8.33 -11.70
C LEU A 224 -7.84 8.95 -12.73
N THR A 225 -8.88 9.64 -12.27
CA THR A 225 -9.95 10.15 -13.15
C THR A 225 -9.79 11.64 -13.47
N ARG A 226 -9.11 12.39 -12.61
CA ARG A 226 -8.87 13.83 -12.81
C ARG A 226 -7.58 14.27 -12.14
N LEU A 227 -6.86 15.18 -12.79
CA LEU A 227 -5.73 15.90 -12.23
C LEU A 227 -6.11 17.36 -11.98
N ARG A 228 -5.75 17.87 -10.80
CA ARG A 228 -5.63 19.29 -10.48
C ARG A 228 -4.19 19.55 -10.10
N PHE A 229 -3.48 20.30 -10.95
CA PHE A 229 -2.07 20.60 -10.74
C PHE A 229 -1.89 22.05 -10.29
N GLN A 230 -1.21 22.23 -9.16
CA GLN A 230 -0.81 23.54 -8.65
C GLN A 230 0.71 23.67 -8.75
N PRO A 231 1.24 24.32 -9.80
CA PRO A 231 2.67 24.51 -9.95
C PRO A 231 3.18 25.47 -8.89
N MET A 232 4.38 25.20 -8.36
CA MET A 232 5.09 26.16 -7.53
C MET A 232 5.84 27.15 -8.43
N GLN A 233 5.44 28.42 -8.39
CA GLN A 233 6.22 29.48 -9.02
C GLN A 233 7.25 30.01 -8.01
N PRO A 234 8.54 30.12 -8.39
CA PRO A 234 9.49 30.83 -7.57
C PRO A 234 9.02 32.28 -7.45
N SER A 235 8.85 32.76 -6.21
CA SER A 235 8.56 34.17 -5.94
C SER A 235 9.87 34.84 -5.50
N GLY A 236 10.31 35.85 -6.25
CA GLY A 236 11.51 36.63 -5.97
C GLY A 236 12.60 36.53 -7.04
N ARG A 237 13.54 37.48 -6.96
CA ARG A 237 14.82 37.44 -7.70
C ARG A 237 15.75 36.45 -7.00
N ASP A 238 16.54 35.70 -7.76
CA ASP A 238 17.63 34.90 -7.19
C ASP A 238 18.55 35.82 -6.36
N VAL A 239 18.78 35.45 -5.10
CA VAL A 239 19.74 36.14 -4.24
C VAL A 239 20.98 35.27 -4.16
N GLU A 240 21.96 35.60 -4.98
CA GLU A 240 23.26 34.97 -4.94
C GLU A 240 24.13 35.69 -3.91
N VAL A 241 24.49 34.99 -2.83
CA VAL A 241 25.39 35.51 -1.80
C VAL A 241 26.70 34.74 -1.89
N THR A 242 27.75 35.40 -2.35
CA THR A 242 29.11 34.84 -2.29
C THR A 242 29.55 34.81 -0.83
N ALA A 243 29.96 33.63 -0.33
CA ALA A 243 30.49 33.48 1.02
C ALA A 243 31.63 34.48 1.27
N GLY A 244 31.44 35.41 2.20
CA GLY A 244 32.42 36.43 2.59
C GLY A 244 31.96 37.88 2.46
N THR A 245 30.79 38.18 1.90
CA THR A 245 30.27 39.56 1.84
C THR A 245 28.77 39.61 2.09
N LEU A 246 28.39 39.57 3.36
CA LEU A 246 27.20 40.27 3.85
C LEU A 246 27.72 41.58 4.46
N LYS A 247 27.47 42.69 3.77
CA LYS A 247 27.45 44.03 4.38
C LYS A 247 25.99 44.45 4.39
N ASP A 248 25.52 44.82 5.58
CA ASP A 248 24.16 45.31 5.87
C ASP A 248 23.75 46.46 4.92
#